data_AF-A0ABC8C0R0-F1
#
_entry.id   AF-A0ABC8C0R0-F1
#
_cell.length_a   1.000
_cell.length_b   1.000
_cell.length_c   1.000
_cell.angle_alpha   90.00
_cell.angle_beta   90.00
_cell.angle_gamma   90.00
#
_symmetry.space_group_name_H-M   'P 1'
#
loop_
_entity.id
_entity.type
_entity.pdbx_description
1 polymer ?
#
loop_
_entity_poly.entity_id
_entity_poly.type
_entity_poly.pdbx_seq_one_letter_code
_entity_poly.pdbx_strand_id
1 'polypeptide(L)' 'MGDTFGGEHRRPDPSGIGRSQRELQDRASFDHQPAAGCLLAIPASLLLWAGLITAARELLGAIA' A
#
# COMPACT_ATOMS: atom_id res chain seq x y z
N MET A 1 21.23 14.01 30.32
CA MET A 1 20.10 13.06 30.18
C MET A 1 19.40 13.45 28.89
N GLY A 2 19.74 12.80 27.78
CA GLY A 2 19.31 13.20 26.44
C GLY A 2 17.97 12.56 26.08
N ASP A 3 17.09 13.34 25.47
CA ASP A 3 15.79 12.89 24.97
C ASP A 3 15.96 11.71 24.00
N THR A 4 15.65 10.52 24.48
CA THR A 4 15.78 9.25 23.75
C THR A 4 14.69 9.03 22.70
N PHE A 5 13.74 9.96 22.55
CA PHE A 5 12.61 9.84 21.63
C PHE A 5 12.32 11.12 20.82
N GLY A 6 13.10 12.18 21.00
CA GLY A 6 12.86 13.51 20.41
C GLY A 6 13.88 13.93 19.35
N GLY A 7 14.61 12.99 18.74
CA GLY A 7 15.52 13.31 17.65
C GLY A 7 14.72 13.86 16.46
N GLU A 8 15.07 15.06 15.99
CA GLU A 8 14.63 15.57 14.70
C GLU A 8 14.69 14.43 13.69
N HIS A 9 13.54 14.00 13.16
CA HIS A 9 13.47 12.97 12.13
C HIS A 9 14.06 13.58 10.85
N ARG A 10 15.38 13.74 10.81
CA ARG A 10 16.10 14.22 9.65
C ARG A 10 15.99 13.12 8.60
N ARG A 11 15.32 13.46 7.51
CA ARG A 11 15.17 12.58 6.35
C ARG A 11 16.55 12.01 5.96
N PRO A 12 16.67 10.68 5.72
CA PRO A 12 17.92 10.09 5.26
C PRO A 12 18.44 10.80 4.00
N ASP A 13 19.75 11.09 3.94
CA ASP A 13 20.39 11.78 2.81
C ASP A 13 20.07 11.08 1.47
N PRO A 14 19.55 11.76 0.43
CA PRO A 14 19.21 11.14 -0.85
C PRO A 14 20.38 10.47 -1.60
N SER A 15 21.64 10.66 -1.18
CA SER A 15 22.84 10.13 -1.85
C SER A 15 22.93 8.60 -1.95
N GLY A 16 22.16 7.86 -1.14
CA GLY A 16 22.13 6.39 -1.15
C GLY A 16 23.36 5.72 -0.50
N ILE A 17 24.25 6.50 0.11
CA ILE A 17 25.46 6.00 0.76
C ILE A 17 25.25 6.01 2.29
N GLY A 18 25.07 4.83 2.89
CA GLY A 18 25.00 4.68 4.34
C GLY A 18 26.38 4.45 4.95
N ARG A 19 26.66 5.06 6.10
CA ARG A 19 27.93 4.88 6.83
C ARG A 19 27.97 3.59 7.64
N SER A 20 26.80 3.01 7.92
CA SER A 20 26.65 1.77 8.70
C SER A 20 25.50 0.91 8.19
N GLN A 21 25.53 -0.39 8.51
CA GLN A 21 24.42 -1.30 8.16
C GLN A 21 23.09 -0.87 8.79
N ARG A 22 23.14 -0.33 10.01
CA ARG A 22 21.94 0.18 10.69
C ARG A 22 21.28 1.31 9.90
N GLU A 23 22.06 2.24 9.39
CA GLU A 23 21.58 3.37 8.59
C GLU A 23 20.95 2.92 7.26
N LEU A 24 21.53 1.89 6.62
CA LEU A 24 20.97 1.29 5.42
C LEU A 24 19.64 0.58 5.69
N GLN A 25 19.50 -0.08 6.84
CA GLN A 25 18.28 -0.79 7.23
C GLN A 25 17.15 0.16 7.62
N ASP A 26 17.45 1.22 8.38
CA ASP A 26 16.50 2.30 8.71
C ASP A 26 16.04 3.04 7.45
N ARG A 27 16.90 3.14 6.43
CA ARG A 27 16.50 3.68 5.13
C ARG A 27 15.61 2.71 4.34
N ALA A 28 15.98 1.43 4.28
CA ALA A 28 15.19 0.42 3.57
C ALA A 28 13.77 0.30 4.13
N SER A 29 13.59 0.48 5.44
CA SER A 29 12.27 0.53 6.06
C SER A 29 11.49 1.81 5.72
N PHE A 30 12.17 2.94 5.58
CA PHE A 30 11.57 4.22 5.17
C PHE A 30 11.17 4.26 3.68
N ASP A 31 12.02 3.73 2.80
CA ASP A 31 11.80 3.71 1.34
C ASP A 31 10.81 2.61 0.90
N HIS A 32 10.41 1.73 1.82
CA HIS A 32 9.40 0.70 1.57
C HIS A 32 8.02 1.35 1.35
N GLN A 33 7.74 1.75 0.11
CA GLN A 33 6.38 2.05 -0.31
C GLN A 33 5.54 0.77 -0.19
N PRO A 34 4.45 0.76 0.59
CA PRO A 34 3.62 -0.43 0.69
C PRO A 34 3.01 -0.72 -0.69
N ALA A 35 3.43 -1.83 -1.31
CA ALA A 35 2.84 -2.38 -2.53
C ALA A 35 1.40 -2.92 -2.33
N ALA A 36 0.74 -2.54 -1.23
CA ALA A 36 -0.53 -3.08 -0.77
C ALA A 36 -1.72 -2.69 -1.66
N GLY A 37 -1.60 -1.66 -2.51
CA GLY A 37 -2.70 -1.19 -3.36
C GLY A 37 -3.16 -2.21 -4.41
N CYS A 38 -2.24 -3.04 -4.94
CA CYS A 38 -2.57 -3.96 -6.02
C CYS A 38 -3.26 -5.25 -5.56
N LEU A 39 -3.06 -5.67 -4.31
CA LEU A 39 -3.57 -6.95 -3.80
C LEU A 39 -5.10 -6.97 -3.66
N LEU A 40 -5.71 -5.81 -3.39
CA LEU A 40 -7.17 -5.69 -3.26
C LEU A 40 -7.87 -5.29 -4.57
N ALA A 41 -7.13 -4.78 -5.55
CA ALA A 41 -7.71 -4.27 -6.79
C ALA A 41 -8.38 -5.38 -7.63
N ILE A 42 -7.75 -6.55 -7.71
CA ILE A 42 -8.27 -7.72 -8.44
C ILE A 42 -9.56 -8.25 -7.81
N PRO A 43 -9.59 -8.62 -6.51
CA PRO A 43 -10.82 -9.15 -5.89
C PRO A 43 -11.95 -8.11 -5.86
N ALA A 44 -11.65 -6.82 -5.65
CA ALA A 44 -12.66 -5.76 -5.70
C ALA A 44 -13.30 -5.62 -7.09
N SER A 45 -12.49 -5.69 -8.16
CA SER A 45 -12.99 -5.65 -9.54
C SER A 45 -13.89 -6.85 -9.87
N LEU A 46 -13.49 -8.05 -9.43
CA LEU A 46 -14.29 -9.27 -9.65
C LEU A 46 -15.65 -9.21 -8.95
N LEU A 47 -15.70 -8.72 -7.70
CA LEU A 47 -16.95 -8.55 -6.95
C LEU A 47 -17.89 -7.54 -7.63
N LEU A 48 -17.34 -6.43 -8.13
CA LEU A 48 -18.11 -5.42 -8.87
C LEU A 48 -18.78 -6.02 -10.11
N TRP A 49 -18.01 -6.70 -10.97
CA TRP A 49 -18.54 -7.29 -12.19
C TRP A 49 -19.53 -8.43 -11.91
N ALA A 50 -19.26 -9.27 -10.89
CA ALA A 50 -20.18 -10.31 -10.48
C ALA A 50 -21.54 -9.74 -10.05
N GLY A 51 -21.55 -8.68 -9.24
CA GLY A 51 -22.77 -7.99 -8.82
C GLY A 51 -23.54 -7.34 -9.99
N LEU A 52 -22.81 -6.78 -10.96
CA LEU A 52 -23.43 -6.20 -12.15
C LEU A 52 -24.11 -7.27 -13.02
N ILE A 53 -23.46 -8.42 -13.21
CA ILE A 53 -23.99 -9.54 -14.00
C ILE A 53 -25.23 -10.14 -13.34
N THR A 54 -25.21 -10.34 -12.01
CA THR A 54 -26.39 -10.86 -11.30
C THR A 54 -27.55 -9.87 -11.37
N ALA A 55 -27.31 -8.59 -11.13
CA ALA A 55 -28.36 -7.56 -11.26
C ALA A 55 -28.95 -7.50 -12.68
N ALA A 56 -28.10 -7.58 -13.72
CA ALA A 56 -28.56 -7.58 -15.11
C ALA A 56 -29.41 -8.81 -15.44
N ARG A 57 -29.04 -9.99 -14.92
CA ARG A 57 -29.81 -11.23 -15.08
C ARG A 57 -31.18 -11.15 -14.41
N GLU A 58 -31.24 -10.67 -13.18
CA GLU A 58 -32.50 -10.47 -12.46
C GLU A 58 -33.41 -9.48 -13.20
N LEU A 59 -32.86 -8.37 -13.71
CA LEU A 59 -33.63 -7.40 -14.48
C LEU A 59 -34.18 -8.02 -15.79
N LEU A 60 -33.35 -8.74 -16.54
CA LEU A 60 -33.78 -9.40 -17.77
C LEU A 60 -34.79 -10.53 -17.52
N GLY A 61 -34.61 -11.29 -16.43
CA GLY A 61 -35.54 -12.33 -16.02
C GLY A 61 -36.86 -11.79 -15.46
N ALA A 62 -36.87 -10.58 -14.90
CA ALA A 62 -38.09 -9.89 -14.45
C ALA A 62 -38.88 -9.22 -15.58
N ILE A 63 -38.24 -8.97 -16.73
CA ILE A 63 -38.87 -8.34 -17.90
C ILE A 63 -39.38 -9.38 -18.92
N ALA A 64 -38.88 -10.63 -18.87
CA ALA A 64 -39.36 -11.75 -19.68
C ALA A 64 -40.65 -12.38 -19.11
#